data_AF-A0A1L5KRJ2-F1
#
_entry.id   AF-A0A1L5KRJ2-F1
#
_cell.length_a   1.000
_cell.length_b   1.000
_cell.length_c   1.000
_cell.angle_alpha   90.00
_cell.angle_beta   90.00
_cell.angle_gamma   90.00
#
_symmetry.space_group_name_H-M   'P 1'
#
loop_
_entity.id
_entity.type
_entity.pdbx_description
1 polymer ?
#
loop_
_entity_poly.entity_id
_entity_poly.type
_entity_poly.pdbx_seq_one_letter_code
_entity_poly.pdbx_strand_id
1 'polypeptide(L)'
;MRICLVLEGCYPYVHGGVSTWMHSYIEAMKEHEFVLWVIGAKAEDRGKFVYDLPSNMVEVHEVFLDDALRLSGERAQVSFAEEELRSLREL
;
A
#
# COMPACT_ATOMS: atom_id res chain seq x y z
N MET A 1 2.89 12.32 -15.85
CA MET A 1 3.75 11.32 -15.15
C MET A 1 2.86 10.56 -14.20
N ARG A 2 3.13 9.28 -13.95
CA ARG A 2 2.36 8.45 -13.03
C ARG A 2 3.16 8.16 -11.77
N ILE A 3 2.58 8.45 -10.61
CA ILE A 3 3.26 8.43 -9.31
C ILE A 3 2.53 7.45 -8.40
N CYS A 4 3.26 6.49 -7.82
CA CYS A 4 2.72 5.58 -6.82
C CYS A 4 3.11 6.05 -5.42
N LEU A 5 2.13 6.22 -4.53
CA LEU A 5 2.31 6.56 -3.14
C LEU A 5 2.05 5.31 -2.29
N VAL A 6 3.03 4.90 -1.49
CA VAL A 6 2.89 3.77 -0.55
C VAL A 6 2.77 4.33 0.85
N LEU A 7 1.63 4.11 1.49
CA LEU A 7 1.26 4.76 2.75
C LEU A 7 0.72 3.73 3.74
N GLU A 8 1.25 3.74 4.97
CA GLU A 8 0.82 2.88 6.05
C GLU A 8 0.07 3.70 7.11
N GLY A 9 -1.08 3.22 7.56
CA GLY A 9 -1.79 3.77 8.72
C GLY A 9 -2.25 5.24 8.61
N CYS A 10 -2.20 5.85 7.43
CA CYS A 10 -2.52 7.27 7.24
C CYS A 10 -3.55 7.50 6.13
N TYR A 11 -3.21 8.24 5.08
CA TYR A 11 -4.12 8.58 3.98
C TYR A 11 -4.59 7.32 3.25
N PRO A 12 -5.89 7.16 2.93
CA PRO A 12 -6.99 8.12 3.07
C PRO A 12 -7.93 7.80 4.26
N TYR A 13 -7.44 7.12 5.30
CA TYR A 13 -8.25 6.57 6.40
C TYR A 13 -8.31 7.41 7.67
N VAL A 14 -7.28 8.23 7.92
CA VAL A 14 -7.16 8.98 9.17
C VAL A 14 -6.94 10.45 8.86
N HIS A 15 -7.65 11.33 9.56
CA HIS A 15 -7.32 12.75 9.57
C HIS A 15 -6.04 12.99 10.38
N GLY A 16 -5.04 13.59 9.75
CA GLY A 16 -3.75 13.87 10.38
C GLY A 16 -2.85 14.69 9.47
N GLY A 17 -1.72 15.16 9.99
CA GLY A 17 -0.82 16.04 9.25
C GLY A 17 -0.33 15.43 7.93
N VAL A 18 0.08 14.17 7.95
CA VAL A 18 0.51 13.44 6.74
C VAL A 18 -0.63 13.29 5.75
N SER A 19 -1.83 12.89 6.21
CA SER A 19 -2.97 12.68 5.33
C SER A 19 -3.47 13.97 4.68
N THR A 20 -3.57 15.04 5.45
CA THR A 20 -3.95 16.36 4.94
C THR A 20 -2.92 16.88 3.94
N TRP A 21 -1.62 16.73 4.25
CA TRP A 21 -0.57 17.15 3.32
C TRP A 21 -0.57 16.33 2.03
N MET A 22 -0.73 15.00 2.12
CA MET A 22 -0.87 14.12 0.95
C MET A 22 -2.06 14.50 0.09
N HIS A 23 -3.22 14.74 0.70
CA HIS A 23 -4.43 15.14 -0.03
C HIS A 23 -4.21 16.45 -0.81
N SER A 24 -3.75 17.50 -0.12
CA SER A 24 -3.47 18.79 -0.75
C SER A 24 -2.37 18.71 -1.81
N TYR A 25 -1.36 17.86 -1.60
CA TYR A 25 -0.30 17.63 -2.57
C TYR A 25 -0.82 17.03 -3.87
N ILE A 26 -1.69 16.02 -3.78
CA ILE A 26 -2.31 15.37 -4.94
C ILE A 26 -3.24 16.35 -5.68
N GLU A 27 -4.03 17.14 -4.94
CA GLU A 27 -4.92 18.14 -5.53
C GLU A 27 -4.17 19.27 -6.25
N ALA A 28 -2.99 19.64 -5.76
CA ALA A 28 -2.16 20.68 -6.35
C ALA A 28 -1.50 20.25 -7.67
N MET A 29 -1.19 18.96 -7.83
CA MET A 29 -0.47 18.40 -8.99
C MET A 29 -1.42 17.69 -9.97
N LYS A 30 -2.35 18.44 -10.56
CA LYS A 30 -3.42 17.91 -11.43
C LYS A 30 -2.91 17.33 -12.75
N GLU A 31 -1.71 17.69 -13.17
CA GLU A 31 -1.02 17.18 -14.37
C GLU A 31 -0.41 15.78 -14.18
N HIS A 32 -0.48 15.22 -12.98
CA HIS A 32 0.04 13.90 -12.66
C HIS A 32 -1.09 12.97 -12.23
N GLU A 33 -0.94 11.71 -12.63
CA GLU A 33 -1.81 10.63 -12.20
C GLU A 33 -1.21 9.98 -10.96
N PHE A 34 -2.04 9.77 -9.95
CA PHE A 34 -1.63 9.15 -8.69
C PHE A 34 -2.24 7.76 -8.55
N VAL A 35 -1.39 6.83 -8.12
CA VAL A 35 -1.77 5.50 -7.66
C VAL A 35 -1.50 5.46 -6.16
N LEU A 36 -2.47 4.98 -5.40
CA LEU A 36 -2.35 4.87 -3.96
C LEU A 36 -2.24 3.41 -3.56
N TRP A 37 -1.22 3.06 -2.77
CA TRP A 37 -1.05 1.75 -2.18
C TRP A 37 -1.08 1.90 -0.66
N VAL A 38 -2.20 1.51 -0.05
CA VAL A 38 -2.46 1.71 1.37
C VAL A 38 -2.26 0.42 2.13
N ILE A 39 -1.53 0.49 3.24
CA ILE A 39 -1.39 -0.59 4.20
C ILE A 39 -2.23 -0.23 5.44
N GLY A 40 -3.33 -0.94 5.62
CA GLY A 40 -4.27 -0.76 6.74
C GLY A 40 -4.18 -1.88 7.78
N ALA A 41 -4.66 -1.59 8.99
CA ALA A 41 -4.65 -2.58 10.08
C ALA A 41 -5.70 -3.68 9.88
N LYS A 42 -6.92 -3.30 9.49
CA LYS A 42 -8.06 -4.21 9.39
C LYS A 42 -8.83 -4.10 8.09
N ALA A 43 -9.10 -5.24 7.46
CA ALA A 43 -9.86 -5.33 6.21
C ALA A 43 -11.31 -4.85 6.34
N GLU A 44 -11.85 -4.81 7.56
CA GLU A 44 -13.16 -4.22 7.83
C GLU A 44 -13.23 -2.74 7.46
N ASP A 45 -12.09 -2.04 7.38
CA ASP A 45 -12.02 -0.63 7.06
C ASP A 45 -11.97 -0.34 5.56
N ARG A 46 -11.88 -1.37 4.71
CA ARG A 46 -11.81 -1.23 3.26
C ARG A 46 -12.83 -0.26 2.68
N GLY A 47 -12.35 0.70 1.88
CA GLY A 47 -13.18 1.71 1.22
C GLY A 47 -13.80 2.76 2.15
N LYS A 48 -13.60 2.71 3.46
CA LYS A 48 -14.11 3.71 4.42
C LYS A 48 -13.19 4.94 4.48
N PHE A 49 -13.01 5.58 3.33
CA PHE A 49 -12.16 6.75 3.22
C PHE A 49 -12.79 7.95 3.91
N VAL A 50 -11.98 8.76 4.59
CA VAL A 50 -12.42 10.02 5.22
C VAL A 50 -12.19 11.23 4.32
N TYR A 51 -11.64 11.00 3.13
CA TYR A 51 -11.39 12.01 2.10
C TYR A 51 -12.11 11.62 0.80
N ASP A 52 -12.63 12.62 0.10
CA ASP A 52 -13.10 12.45 -1.28
C ASP A 52 -11.87 12.37 -2.19
N LEU A 53 -11.70 11.25 -2.90
CA LEU A 53 -10.50 11.06 -3.72
C LEU A 53 -10.52 11.99 -4.95
N PRO A 54 -9.44 12.77 -5.19
CA PRO A 54 -9.35 13.65 -6.36
C PRO A 54 -9.44 12.89 -7.69
N SER A 55 -9.89 13.54 -8.75
CA SER A 55 -10.07 12.90 -10.07
C SER A 55 -8.78 12.43 -10.73
N ASN A 56 -7.62 12.93 -10.30
CA ASN A 56 -6.31 12.47 -10.74
C ASN A 56 -5.77 11.29 -9.91
N MET A 57 -6.55 10.76 -8.97
CA MET A 57 -6.32 9.46 -8.32
C MET A 57 -6.90 8.35 -9.21
N VAL A 58 -6.04 7.68 -9.96
CA VAL A 58 -6.48 6.69 -10.97
C VAL A 58 -6.69 5.30 -10.38
N GLU A 59 -5.97 4.96 -9.31
CA GLU A 59 -6.03 3.63 -8.69
C GLU A 59 -5.80 3.71 -7.18
N VAL A 60 -6.51 2.86 -6.43
CA VAL A 60 -6.29 2.64 -5.00
C VAL A 60 -6.21 1.14 -4.72
N HIS A 61 -5.06 0.71 -4.22
CA HIS A 61 -4.77 -0.65 -3.79
C HIS A 61 -4.73 -0.67 -2.28
N GLU A 62 -5.52 -1.53 -1.65
CA GLU A 62 -5.60 -1.59 -0.19
C GLU A 62 -5.21 -2.99 0.28
N VAL A 63 -4.14 -3.03 1.06
CA VAL A 63 -3.59 -4.23 1.68
C VAL A 63 -3.81 -4.12 3.19
N PHE A 64 -4.40 -5.14 3.80
CA PHE A 64 -4.67 -5.15 5.23
C PHE A 64 -3.86 -6.23 5.95
N LEU A 65 -3.33 -5.88 7.12
CA LEU A 65 -2.48 -6.77 7.90
C LEU A 65 -3.24 -7.97 8.45
N ASP A 66 -4.50 -7.81 8.87
CA ASP A 66 -5.33 -8.91 9.34
C ASP A 66 -5.74 -9.89 8.22
N ASP A 67 -5.92 -9.40 6.99
CA ASP A 67 -6.07 -10.25 5.79
C ASP A 67 -4.79 -11.04 5.54
N ALA A 68 -3.62 -10.41 5.68
CA ALA A 68 -2.33 -11.10 5.51
C ALA A 68 -2.13 -12.24 6.53
N LEU A 69 -2.67 -12.10 7.75
CA LEU A 69 -2.68 -13.18 8.75
C LEU A 69 -3.61 -14.34 8.37
N ARG A 70 -4.64 -14.08 7.55
CA ARG A 70 -5.56 -15.11 7.04
C ARG A 70 -5.04 -15.79 5.78
N LEU A 71 -4.06 -15.21 5.11
CA LEU A 71 -3.34 -15.88 4.03
C LEU A 71 -2.54 -17.03 4.65
N SER A 72 -3.08 -18.25 4.55
CA SER A 72 -2.25 -19.44 4.67
C SER A 72 -1.26 -19.36 3.51
N GLY A 73 -0.02 -18.97 3.79
CA GLY A 73 1.01 -18.93 2.77
C GLY A 73 1.05 -20.27 2.08
N GLU A 74 0.66 -20.32 0.80
CA GLU A 74 1.13 -21.39 -0.05
C GLU A 74 2.64 -21.24 -0.04
N ARG A 75 3.33 -22.09 0.75
CA ARG A 75 4.76 -22.25 0.60
C ARG A 75 4.95 -22.72 -0.83
N ALA A 76 5.22 -21.79 -1.73
CA ALA A 76 5.84 -22.13 -2.99
C ALA A 76 7.08 -22.94 -2.59
N GLN A 77 7.11 -24.23 -2.94
CA GLN A 77 8.32 -25.03 -2.81
C GLN A 77 9.31 -24.47 -3.84
N VAL A 78 10.04 -23.44 -3.43
CA VAL A 78 11.16 -22.93 -4.22
C VAL A 78 12.29 -23.93 -4.04
N SER A 79 12.62 -24.67 -5.10
CA SER A 79 13.82 -25.48 -5.15
C SER A 79 15.00 -24.54 -5.36
N PHE A 80 15.79 -24.30 -4.32
CA PHE A 80 17.04 -23.57 -4.41
C PHE A 80 18.16 -24.51 -4.89
N ALA A 81 19.06 -23.99 -5.71
CA ALA A 81 20.34 -24.66 -5.99
C ALA A 81 21.22 -24.67 -4.72
N GLU A 82 22.19 -25.59 -4.65
CA GLU A 82 23.09 -25.69 -3.48
C GLU A 82 23.83 -24.38 -3.19
N GLU A 83 24.18 -23.63 -4.24
CA GLU A 83 24.87 -22.34 -4.11
C GLU A 83 23.98 -21.28 -3.44
N GLU A 84 22.71 -21.21 -3.85
CA GLU A 84 21.71 -20.28 -3.27
C GLU A 84 21.40 -20.62 -1.80
N LEU A 85 21.34 -21.92 -1.46
CA LEU A 85 21.19 -22.37 -0.07
C LEU A 85 22.38 -22.01 0.80
N ARG A 86 23.60 -21.99 0.23
CA ARG A 86 24.81 -21.62 0.95
C ARG A 86 24.79 -20.15 1.34
N SER A 87 24.43 -19.27 0.41
CA SER A 87 24.32 -17.83 0.66
C SER A 87 23.27 -17.47 1.71
N LEU A 88 22.14 -18.20 1.75
CA LEU A 88 21.10 -17.98 2.77
C LEU A 88 21.53 -18.38 4.19
N ARG A 89 22.48 -19.30 4.34
CA ARG A 89 23.00 -19.75 5.64
C ARG A 89 24.11 -18.86 6.20
N GLU A 90 24.65 -17.95 5.38
CA GLU A 90 25.71 -17.01 5.75
C GLU A 90 25.17 -15.64 6.20
N LEU A 91 23.84 -15.45 6.17
CA LEU A 91 23.11 -14.30 6.74
C LEU A 91 22.62 -14.60 8.17
#